data_AF-M1EMX8-F1
#
_entry.id   AF-M1EMX8-F1
#
_cell.length_a   1.000
_cell.length_b   1.000
_cell.length_c   1.000
_cell.angle_alpha   90.00
_cell.angle_beta   90.00
_cell.angle_gamma   90.00
#
_symmetry.space_group_name_H-M   'P 1'
#
loop_
_entity.id
_entity.type
_entity.pdbx_description
1 polymer ?
#
loop_
_entity_poly.entity_id
_entity_poly.type
_entity_poly.pdbx_seq_one_letter_code
_entity_poly.pdbx_strand_id
1 'polypeptide(L)'
;EEKRRKTTSKEPKEPMEKKMARAKTVVSSKTNPLRCVQCGQYLDDADLKYEQHPPDAVDEPQLLTSEKLSIFDANESGFESYEALPQHKLTCFSVYCKRGHMCPIDTGLIEKNIELFFSGYAKPIYDDDPSLEGGVNGKNLGPINEWWITGFDGGEKALIGFSTSFAEYILMDPNPEYAPLFSVMQEKIYISKIVVEFLQGNPDSTYEDLINKIETTVPPSVLNLNRFTEDSLLRHAQFVVEQVESYDEAGDSDEQPIFLTPCMRDLIKLAGVTLGKRRAERRRTIGHSAKEKDKGPTKATTTKLVYQIFDTFFAEQIEKDDKEDKENAFKRRRCGVCEVCQQPECG
;
A
#
# COMPACT_ATOMS: atom_id res chain seq x y z
N GLU A 1 11.33 -12.73 75.73
CA GLU A 1 11.19 -13.90 76.61
C GLU A 1 9.73 -14.33 76.67
N GLU A 2 9.50 -15.63 76.48
CA GLU A 2 8.34 -16.49 76.84
C GLU A 2 6.89 -15.93 76.90
N LYS A 3 6.01 -16.41 76.01
CA LYS A 3 5.03 -17.53 76.16
C LYS A 3 3.81 -17.19 77.06
N ARG A 4 2.56 -17.14 76.58
CA ARG A 4 1.65 -18.22 76.06
C ARG A 4 0.59 -18.64 77.11
N ARG A 5 -0.72 -18.48 76.79
CA ARG A 5 -1.89 -19.40 77.02
C ARG A 5 -3.22 -18.59 76.97
N LYS A 6 -4.19 -18.89 76.08
CA LYS A 6 -5.23 -19.97 76.08
C LYS A 6 -6.13 -19.89 77.35
N THR A 7 -7.47 -19.94 77.36
CA THR A 7 -8.51 -20.52 76.47
C THR A 7 -9.94 -20.25 77.04
N THR A 8 -10.97 -20.22 76.16
CA THR A 8 -12.38 -20.73 76.29
C THR A 8 -13.34 -20.16 77.36
N SER A 9 -14.67 -20.00 77.23
CA SER A 9 -15.69 -20.20 76.16
C SER A 9 -17.11 -19.88 76.72
N LYS A 10 -18.09 -19.63 75.82
CA LYS A 10 -19.58 -19.75 75.92
C LYS A 10 -20.45 -18.52 76.27
N GLU A 11 -20.98 -17.90 75.21
CA GLU A 11 -22.40 -17.61 74.84
C GLU A 11 -23.55 -18.01 75.80
N PRO A 12 -24.76 -17.37 75.76
CA PRO A 12 -25.54 -17.21 74.52
C PRO A 12 -26.58 -16.04 74.35
N LYS A 13 -27.04 -15.93 73.09
CA LYS A 13 -28.39 -15.57 72.57
C LYS A 13 -28.78 -14.12 72.19
N GLU A 14 -29.22 -14.03 70.93
CA GLU A 14 -29.73 -12.91 70.12
C GLU A 14 -31.12 -12.38 70.55
N PRO A 15 -31.60 -11.27 69.94
CA PRO A 15 -32.62 -11.45 68.88
C PRO A 15 -32.56 -10.50 67.65
N MET A 16 -32.80 -11.12 66.48
CA MET A 16 -33.57 -10.74 65.27
C MET A 16 -33.74 -9.28 64.78
N GLU A 17 -33.21 -9.11 63.54
CA GLU A 17 -33.82 -8.54 62.32
C GLU A 17 -34.48 -7.15 62.29
N LYS A 18 -33.88 -6.23 61.51
CA LYS A 18 -34.61 -5.42 60.50
C LYS A 18 -33.79 -5.24 59.22
N LYS A 19 -34.35 -5.72 58.12
CA LYS A 19 -33.86 -5.60 56.73
C LYS A 19 -34.11 -4.19 56.20
N MET A 20 -33.07 -3.56 55.64
CA MET A 20 -33.21 -2.52 54.62
C MET A 20 -32.35 -2.89 53.42
N ALA A 21 -33.02 -3.09 52.28
CA ALA A 21 -32.42 -3.46 51.02
C ALA A 21 -31.54 -2.31 50.50
N ARG A 22 -30.22 -2.51 50.51
CA ARG A 22 -29.27 -1.65 49.82
C ARG A 22 -29.37 -1.96 48.33
N ALA A 23 -29.91 -1.01 47.57
CA ALA A 23 -29.92 -1.05 46.12
C ALA A 23 -28.51 -1.35 45.62
N LYS A 24 -28.34 -2.51 44.98
CA LYS A 24 -27.14 -2.81 44.19
C LYS A 24 -27.23 -1.94 42.95
N THR A 25 -26.53 -0.81 42.96
CA THR A 25 -26.13 -0.11 41.75
C THR A 25 -25.29 -1.10 40.95
N VAL A 26 -25.92 -1.78 40.01
CA VAL A 26 -25.22 -2.50 38.95
C VAL A 26 -24.51 -1.42 38.16
N VAL A 27 -23.21 -1.26 38.40
CA VAL A 27 -22.33 -0.53 37.49
C VAL A 27 -22.31 -1.34 36.21
N SER A 28 -23.26 -1.05 35.33
CA SER A 28 -23.20 -1.44 33.92
C SER A 28 -22.10 -0.60 33.29
N SER A 29 -20.84 -0.99 33.47
CA SER A 29 -19.76 -0.51 32.62
C SER A 29 -19.89 -1.16 31.24
N LYS A 30 -20.92 -0.78 30.50
CA LYS A 30 -20.92 -0.87 29.04
C LYS A 30 -20.16 0.35 28.55
N THR A 31 -18.83 0.30 28.61
CA THR A 31 -18.02 1.14 27.73
C THR A 31 -18.32 0.65 26.31
N ASN A 32 -19.31 1.27 25.66
CA ASN A 32 -19.46 1.16 24.22
C ASN A 32 -18.10 1.48 23.59
N PRO A 33 -17.70 0.80 22.52
CA PRO A 33 -16.46 1.14 21.85
C PRO A 33 -16.60 2.58 21.34
N LEU A 34 -15.79 3.49 21.90
CA LEU A 34 -15.57 4.85 21.37
C LEU A 34 -14.95 4.83 19.97
N ARG A 35 -14.75 3.64 19.39
CA ARG A 35 -14.17 3.43 18.07
C ARG A 35 -15.09 2.60 17.19
N CYS A 36 -15.10 2.90 15.91
CA CYS A 36 -15.78 2.12 14.89
C CYS A 36 -15.21 0.70 14.83
N VAL A 37 -16.07 -0.31 14.88
CA VAL A 37 -15.67 -1.74 14.77
C VAL A 37 -15.13 -2.14 13.39
N GLN A 38 -15.30 -1.29 12.37
CA GLN A 38 -14.83 -1.55 11.01
C GLN A 38 -13.49 -0.83 10.79
N CYS A 39 -13.49 0.51 10.84
CA CYS A 39 -12.30 1.31 10.52
C CYS A 39 -11.42 1.68 11.73
N GLY A 40 -11.85 1.39 12.96
CA GLY A 40 -11.08 1.71 14.17
C GLY A 40 -11.02 3.20 14.53
N GLN A 41 -11.60 4.08 13.73
CA GLN A 41 -11.66 5.53 14.01
C GLN A 41 -12.52 5.85 15.23
N TYR A 42 -12.17 6.91 15.94
CA TYR A 42 -12.92 7.40 17.09
C TYR A 42 -14.25 8.01 16.67
N LEU A 43 -15.34 7.59 17.30
CA LEU A 43 -16.71 8.03 16.99
C LEU A 43 -17.06 9.38 17.63
N ASP A 44 -16.26 9.82 18.61
CA ASP A 44 -16.35 11.10 19.31
C ASP A 44 -15.44 12.18 18.72
N ASP A 45 -14.74 11.87 17.62
CA ASP A 45 -13.94 12.83 16.87
C ASP A 45 -14.85 13.82 16.12
N ALA A 46 -14.64 15.11 16.37
CA ALA A 46 -15.42 16.18 15.74
C ALA A 46 -15.10 16.33 14.25
N ASP A 47 -13.92 15.87 13.81
CA ASP A 47 -13.49 15.92 12.42
C ASP A 47 -13.89 14.66 11.62
N LEU A 48 -14.61 13.72 12.25
CA LEU A 48 -15.09 12.51 11.60
C LEU A 48 -16.14 12.83 10.53
N LYS A 49 -15.75 12.65 9.28
CA LYS A 49 -16.63 12.88 8.13
C LYS A 49 -17.37 11.62 7.70
N TYR A 50 -18.57 11.84 7.18
CA TYR A 50 -19.45 10.80 6.68
C TYR A 50 -19.70 10.98 5.20
N GLU A 51 -19.67 9.88 4.48
CA GLU A 51 -20.02 9.86 3.08
C GLU A 51 -21.48 10.23 2.84
N GLN A 52 -21.72 11.02 1.79
CA GLN A 52 -23.06 11.38 1.34
C GLN A 52 -23.18 11.10 -0.15
N HIS A 53 -24.19 10.32 -0.54
CA HIS A 53 -24.44 9.98 -1.94
C HIS A 53 -25.48 10.92 -2.55
N PRO A 54 -25.21 11.48 -3.75
CA PRO A 54 -26.25 12.13 -4.51
C PRO A 54 -27.36 11.14 -4.90
N PRO A 55 -28.61 11.60 -5.12
CA PRO A 55 -29.75 10.73 -5.32
C PRO A 55 -29.71 9.92 -6.63
N ASP A 56 -28.93 10.37 -7.61
CA ASP A 56 -28.74 9.72 -8.91
C ASP A 56 -27.60 8.68 -8.92
N ALA A 57 -26.89 8.50 -7.79
CA ALA A 57 -25.81 7.51 -7.69
C ALA A 57 -26.35 6.08 -7.79
N VAL A 58 -25.73 5.28 -8.65
CA VAL A 58 -26.07 3.87 -8.91
C VAL A 58 -25.03 2.91 -8.33
N ASP A 59 -25.37 1.63 -8.20
CA ASP A 59 -24.44 0.61 -7.73
C ASP A 59 -23.49 0.17 -8.86
N GLU A 60 -22.37 -0.46 -8.51
CA GLU A 60 -21.26 -0.76 -9.42
C GLU A 60 -21.64 -1.50 -10.71
N PRO A 61 -22.45 -2.58 -10.71
CA PRO A 61 -22.82 -3.26 -11.94
C PRO A 61 -23.65 -2.37 -12.88
N GLN A 62 -24.52 -1.52 -12.33
CA GLN A 62 -25.34 -0.61 -13.13
C GLN A 62 -24.48 0.51 -13.72
N LEU A 63 -23.52 1.02 -12.95
CA LEU A 63 -22.54 2.00 -13.39
C LEU A 63 -21.76 1.48 -14.60
N LEU A 64 -21.20 0.27 -14.51
CA LEU A 64 -20.35 -0.33 -15.56
C LEU A 64 -21.10 -0.63 -16.86
N THR A 65 -22.42 -0.79 -16.81
CA THR A 65 -23.25 -0.97 -18.02
C THR A 65 -23.64 0.34 -18.71
N SER A 66 -23.20 1.50 -18.20
CA SER A 66 -23.52 2.78 -18.81
C SER A 66 -22.82 2.94 -20.16
N GLU A 67 -23.56 3.32 -21.19
CA GLU A 67 -23.02 3.63 -22.52
C GLU A 67 -21.93 4.72 -22.47
N LYS A 68 -22.00 5.62 -21.48
CA LYS A 68 -20.99 6.68 -21.29
C LYS A 68 -19.59 6.14 -20.96
N LEU A 69 -19.49 4.92 -20.43
CA LEU A 69 -18.22 4.27 -20.09
C LEU A 69 -17.74 3.30 -21.18
N SER A 70 -18.59 3.02 -22.17
CA SER A 70 -18.25 2.09 -23.25
C SER A 70 -17.18 2.68 -24.14
N ILE A 71 -16.09 1.94 -24.31
CA ILE A 71 -14.98 2.29 -25.23
C ILE A 71 -15.00 1.44 -26.51
N PHE A 72 -15.94 0.49 -26.61
CA PHE A 72 -16.03 -0.46 -27.70
C PHE A 72 -17.33 -0.30 -28.47
N ASP A 73 -17.23 -0.33 -29.80
CA ASP A 73 -18.38 -0.61 -30.66
C ASP A 73 -18.62 -2.12 -30.63
N ALA A 74 -19.72 -2.55 -30.02
CA ALA A 74 -20.02 -3.96 -29.80
C ALA A 74 -19.93 -4.77 -31.13
N ASN A 75 -18.99 -5.71 -31.21
CA ASN A 75 -18.85 -6.65 -32.31
C ASN A 75 -18.85 -8.10 -31.80
N GLU A 76 -19.14 -9.06 -32.68
CA GLU A 76 -19.30 -10.48 -32.30
C GLU A 76 -18.01 -11.13 -31.79
N SER A 77 -16.84 -10.52 -32.02
CA SER A 77 -15.55 -11.08 -31.66
C SER A 77 -15.10 -10.78 -30.21
N GLY A 78 -15.67 -9.76 -29.56
CA GLY A 78 -15.15 -9.24 -28.28
C GLY A 78 -13.75 -8.62 -28.47
N PHE A 79 -13.40 -7.66 -27.61
CA PHE A 79 -12.09 -6.99 -27.68
C PHE A 79 -11.10 -7.46 -26.61
N GLU A 80 -11.60 -7.84 -25.44
CA GLU A 80 -10.79 -8.23 -24.30
C GLU A 80 -11.13 -9.64 -23.82
N SER A 81 -10.18 -10.27 -23.13
CA SER A 81 -10.39 -11.55 -22.44
C SER A 81 -11.43 -11.37 -21.33
N TYR A 82 -12.31 -12.35 -21.14
CA TYR A 82 -13.23 -12.39 -19.98
C TYR A 82 -12.51 -12.39 -18.63
N GLU A 83 -11.20 -12.67 -18.61
CA GLU A 83 -10.39 -12.61 -17.41
C GLU A 83 -9.90 -11.19 -17.09
N ALA A 84 -9.92 -10.26 -18.05
CA ALA A 84 -9.53 -8.87 -17.85
C ALA A 84 -10.70 -8.08 -17.23
N LEU A 85 -10.40 -7.29 -16.20
CA LEU A 85 -11.38 -6.37 -15.61
C LEU A 85 -11.40 -5.07 -16.44
N PRO A 86 -12.58 -4.50 -16.72
CA PRO A 86 -12.67 -3.21 -17.38
C PRO A 86 -12.00 -2.12 -16.54
N GLN A 87 -11.26 -1.22 -17.20
CA GLN A 87 -10.58 -0.11 -16.54
C GLN A 87 -11.28 1.22 -16.83
N HIS A 88 -11.48 2.03 -15.81
CA HIS A 88 -12.12 3.34 -15.91
C HIS A 88 -11.37 4.39 -15.07
N LYS A 89 -11.65 5.66 -15.31
CA LYS A 89 -11.21 6.76 -14.44
C LYS A 89 -12.28 7.02 -13.37
N LEU A 90 -11.89 7.55 -12.21
CA LEU A 90 -12.82 7.91 -11.14
C LEU A 90 -12.46 9.26 -10.54
N THR A 91 -13.37 10.22 -10.63
CA THR A 91 -13.20 11.58 -10.06
C THR A 91 -14.21 11.87 -8.95
N CYS A 92 -13.97 12.93 -8.18
CA CYS A 92 -14.72 13.34 -6.99
C CYS A 92 -14.96 12.16 -6.03
N PHE A 93 -13.92 11.35 -5.85
CA PHE A 93 -14.04 10.10 -5.11
C PHE A 93 -13.87 10.29 -3.61
N SER A 94 -14.51 9.40 -2.86
CA SER A 94 -14.37 9.26 -1.42
C SER A 94 -14.26 7.79 -1.06
N VAL A 95 -13.47 7.45 -0.04
CA VAL A 95 -13.38 6.07 0.48
C VAL A 95 -13.93 6.04 1.90
N TYR A 96 -14.73 5.02 2.22
CA TYR A 96 -15.41 4.91 3.49
C TYR A 96 -15.60 3.46 3.92
N CYS A 97 -15.75 3.24 5.22
CA CYS A 97 -16.09 1.92 5.75
C CYS A 97 -17.59 1.63 5.60
N LYS A 98 -18.02 0.39 5.88
CA LYS A 98 -19.44 -0.03 5.91
C LYS A 98 -20.40 0.85 6.74
N ARG A 99 -19.86 1.66 7.66
CA ARG A 99 -20.65 2.58 8.50
C ARG A 99 -20.68 4.02 7.97
N GLY A 100 -20.08 4.27 6.80
CA GLY A 100 -20.06 5.57 6.14
C GLY A 100 -18.94 6.52 6.59
N HIS A 101 -18.10 6.16 7.56
CA HIS A 101 -16.97 7.00 7.95
C HIS A 101 -15.93 7.08 6.84
N MET A 102 -15.51 8.28 6.44
CA MET A 102 -14.42 8.48 5.50
C MET A 102 -13.12 7.87 6.05
N CYS A 103 -12.44 7.03 5.28
CA CYS A 103 -11.31 6.23 5.74
C CYS A 103 -10.08 6.41 4.85
N PRO A 104 -8.88 6.55 5.43
CA PRO A 104 -7.64 6.47 4.67
C PRO A 104 -7.40 5.03 4.21
N ILE A 105 -6.85 4.86 3.01
CA ILE A 105 -6.57 3.54 2.43
C ILE A 105 -5.20 2.96 2.86
N ASP A 106 -4.28 3.81 3.29
CA ASP A 106 -2.87 3.48 3.57
C ASP A 106 -2.61 3.09 5.04
N THR A 107 -3.64 2.69 5.79
CA THR A 107 -3.55 2.35 7.22
C THR A 107 -3.56 0.86 7.52
N GLY A 108 -3.47 0.02 6.49
CA GLY A 108 -3.49 -1.44 6.66
C GLY A 108 -4.91 -2.02 6.80
N LEU A 109 -5.97 -1.23 6.56
CA LEU A 109 -7.36 -1.70 6.69
C LEU A 109 -7.70 -2.75 5.60
N ILE A 110 -7.32 -2.47 4.35
CA ILE A 110 -7.57 -3.36 3.21
C ILE A 110 -6.79 -4.68 3.40
N GLU A 111 -5.54 -4.60 3.85
CA GLU A 111 -4.66 -5.74 4.13
C GLU A 111 -5.19 -6.61 5.28
N LYS A 112 -5.91 -6.01 6.24
CA LYS A 112 -6.62 -6.72 7.32
C LYS A 112 -7.97 -7.29 6.88
N ASN A 113 -8.29 -7.26 5.58
CA ASN A 113 -9.59 -7.64 5.01
C ASN A 113 -10.77 -6.87 5.64
N ILE A 114 -10.56 -5.61 6.03
CA ILE A 114 -11.66 -4.69 6.35
C ILE A 114 -12.19 -4.13 5.04
N GLU A 115 -13.47 -4.40 4.76
CA GLU A 115 -14.14 -3.91 3.57
C GLU A 115 -14.30 -2.38 3.61
N LEU A 116 -13.56 -1.72 2.72
CA LEU A 116 -13.74 -0.31 2.38
C LEU A 116 -14.46 -0.21 1.03
N PHE A 117 -15.41 0.71 0.96
CA PHE A 117 -16.17 1.03 -0.23
C PHE A 117 -15.80 2.43 -0.69
N PHE A 118 -16.14 2.75 -1.93
CA PHE A 118 -15.92 4.08 -2.46
C PHE A 118 -17.09 4.55 -3.31
N SER A 119 -17.12 5.85 -3.54
CA SER A 119 -18.07 6.55 -4.39
C SER A 119 -17.30 7.50 -5.29
N GLY A 120 -17.96 8.02 -6.32
CA GLY A 120 -17.38 8.98 -7.24
C GLY A 120 -18.03 8.92 -8.61
N TYR A 121 -17.51 9.70 -9.54
CA TYR A 121 -17.98 9.77 -10.90
C TYR A 121 -17.02 9.00 -11.79
N ALA A 122 -17.47 7.85 -12.30
CA ALA A 122 -16.70 7.06 -13.23
C ALA A 122 -16.69 7.72 -14.62
N LYS A 123 -15.55 7.71 -15.28
CA LYS A 123 -15.33 8.27 -16.61
C LYS A 123 -14.60 7.26 -17.51
N PRO A 124 -14.69 7.38 -18.84
CA PRO A 124 -13.89 6.57 -19.76
C PRO A 124 -12.40 6.63 -19.44
N ILE A 125 -11.67 5.55 -19.71
CA ILE A 125 -10.25 5.43 -19.37
C ILE A 125 -9.35 6.50 -20.02
N TYR A 126 -9.77 7.03 -21.17
CA TYR A 126 -9.05 8.07 -21.92
C TYR A 126 -9.39 9.50 -21.48
N ASP A 127 -10.35 9.69 -20.57
CA ASP A 127 -10.77 11.01 -20.12
C ASP A 127 -9.81 11.55 -19.04
N ASP A 128 -9.19 12.70 -19.32
CA ASP A 128 -8.27 13.38 -18.43
C ASP A 128 -8.87 14.63 -17.77
N ASP A 129 -10.12 14.99 -18.07
CA ASP A 129 -10.84 16.07 -17.39
C ASP A 129 -11.36 15.58 -16.02
N PRO A 130 -10.86 16.11 -14.89
CA PRO A 130 -11.32 15.69 -13.57
C PRO A 130 -12.71 16.24 -13.21
N SER A 131 -13.34 17.07 -14.07
CA SER A 131 -14.68 17.56 -13.83
C SER A 131 -15.72 16.43 -13.78
N LEU A 132 -16.86 16.72 -13.14
CA LEU A 132 -17.99 15.80 -13.06
C LEU A 132 -18.68 15.57 -14.42
N GLU A 133 -18.40 16.43 -15.41
CA GLU A 133 -19.02 16.37 -16.72
C GLU A 133 -18.68 15.07 -17.44
N GLY A 134 -19.68 14.46 -18.09
CA GLY A 134 -19.53 13.17 -18.77
C GLY A 134 -19.43 11.96 -17.83
N GLY A 135 -19.30 12.15 -16.51
CA GLY A 135 -19.20 11.06 -15.54
C GLY A 135 -20.52 10.34 -15.24
N VAL A 136 -20.40 9.13 -14.72
CA VAL A 136 -21.51 8.31 -14.19
C VAL A 136 -21.33 8.18 -12.68
N ASN A 137 -22.30 8.65 -11.92
CA ASN A 137 -22.22 8.70 -10.46
C ASN A 137 -22.43 7.30 -9.85
N GLY A 138 -21.43 6.84 -9.08
CA GLY A 138 -21.41 5.55 -8.42
C GLY A 138 -21.38 5.65 -6.90
N LYS A 139 -22.10 4.75 -6.23
CA LYS A 139 -22.06 4.58 -4.77
C LYS A 139 -21.81 3.12 -4.40
N ASN A 140 -21.29 2.91 -3.19
CA ASN A 140 -20.97 1.60 -2.65
C ASN A 140 -20.16 0.72 -3.61
N LEU A 141 -19.26 1.34 -4.37
CA LEU A 141 -18.36 0.63 -5.27
C LEU A 141 -17.37 -0.20 -4.44
N GLY A 142 -16.99 -1.37 -4.95
CA GLY A 142 -16.13 -2.30 -4.25
C GLY A 142 -16.90 -3.43 -3.52
N PRO A 143 -16.35 -3.98 -2.43
CA PRO A 143 -15.23 -3.45 -1.65
C PRO A 143 -13.90 -3.43 -2.41
N ILE A 144 -12.98 -2.56 -1.96
CA ILE A 144 -11.62 -2.48 -2.50
C ILE A 144 -10.88 -3.76 -2.15
N ASN A 145 -10.55 -4.57 -3.16
CA ASN A 145 -9.79 -5.80 -2.97
C ASN A 145 -8.29 -5.50 -2.84
N GLU A 146 -7.83 -4.53 -3.63
CA GLU A 146 -6.47 -4.04 -3.67
C GLU A 146 -6.44 -2.59 -4.14
N TRP A 147 -5.37 -1.91 -3.75
CA TRP A 147 -5.03 -0.59 -4.24
C TRP A 147 -3.56 -0.59 -4.62
N TRP A 148 -3.20 0.17 -5.64
CA TRP A 148 -1.86 0.17 -6.20
C TRP A 148 -1.45 1.57 -6.67
N ILE A 149 -0.15 1.73 -6.91
CA ILE A 149 0.43 2.92 -7.51
C ILE A 149 1.05 2.52 -8.84
N THR A 150 0.82 3.32 -9.88
CA THR A 150 1.45 3.18 -11.19
C THR A 150 1.89 4.54 -11.72
N GLY A 151 2.44 4.59 -12.94
CA GLY A 151 2.96 5.81 -13.54
C GLY A 151 4.36 6.16 -13.05
N PHE A 152 5.23 5.16 -12.87
CA PHE A 152 6.68 5.34 -12.66
C PHE A 152 7.41 5.51 -14.00
N ASP A 153 6.91 6.42 -14.83
CA ASP A 153 7.33 6.59 -16.22
C ASP A 153 8.15 7.87 -16.47
N GLY A 154 8.33 8.71 -15.44
CA GLY A 154 8.89 10.06 -15.54
C GLY A 154 7.85 11.17 -15.80
N GLY A 155 6.56 10.83 -15.88
CA GLY A 155 5.47 11.79 -15.97
C GLY A 155 5.25 12.58 -14.69
N GLU A 156 4.45 13.64 -14.74
CA GLU A 156 4.21 14.55 -13.59
C GLU A 156 3.37 13.90 -12.48
N LYS A 157 2.42 13.03 -12.83
CA LYS A 157 1.43 12.49 -11.88
C LYS A 157 1.79 11.06 -11.49
N ALA A 158 1.76 10.78 -10.19
CA ALA A 158 1.62 9.41 -9.71
C ALA A 158 0.15 9.00 -9.86
N LEU A 159 -0.08 7.81 -10.40
CA LEU A 159 -1.43 7.29 -10.60
C LEU A 159 -1.75 6.29 -9.50
N ILE A 160 -2.94 6.39 -8.93
CA ILE A 160 -3.45 5.44 -7.93
C ILE A 160 -4.61 4.72 -8.55
N GLY A 161 -4.70 3.41 -8.29
CA GLY A 161 -5.85 2.64 -8.72
C GLY A 161 -6.43 1.76 -7.64
N PHE A 162 -7.72 1.48 -7.80
CA PHE A 162 -8.46 0.48 -7.03
C PHE A 162 -8.86 -0.66 -7.93
N SER A 163 -8.72 -1.89 -7.44
CA SER A 163 -9.33 -3.05 -8.08
C SER A 163 -10.47 -3.57 -7.21
N THR A 164 -11.62 -3.80 -7.83
CA THR A 164 -12.79 -4.44 -7.22
C THR A 164 -12.97 -5.84 -7.77
N SER A 165 -14.10 -6.48 -7.49
CA SER A 165 -14.46 -7.73 -8.15
C SER A 165 -15.00 -7.52 -9.58
N PHE A 166 -15.29 -6.28 -9.97
CA PHE A 166 -15.95 -5.96 -11.23
C PHE A 166 -15.10 -5.11 -12.18
N ALA A 167 -14.23 -4.23 -11.67
CA ALA A 167 -13.49 -3.28 -12.48
C ALA A 167 -12.22 -2.78 -11.78
N GLU A 168 -11.38 -2.05 -12.53
CA GLU A 168 -10.28 -1.25 -12.00
C GLU A 168 -10.53 0.24 -12.25
N TYR A 169 -10.20 1.07 -11.26
CA TYR A 169 -10.48 2.50 -11.28
C TYR A 169 -9.21 3.31 -11.05
N ILE A 170 -8.77 4.09 -12.05
CA ILE A 170 -7.68 5.06 -11.93
C ILE A 170 -8.22 6.36 -11.34
N LEU A 171 -7.69 6.77 -10.19
CA LEU A 171 -8.17 7.92 -9.45
C LEU A 171 -7.73 9.24 -10.09
N MET A 172 -8.66 10.20 -10.11
CA MET A 172 -8.44 11.59 -10.54
C MET A 172 -8.46 12.51 -9.31
N ASP A 173 -9.37 13.50 -9.26
CA ASP A 173 -9.47 14.41 -8.12
C ASP A 173 -10.36 13.83 -7.02
N PRO A 174 -9.96 13.95 -5.74
CA PRO A 174 -10.80 13.51 -4.62
C PRO A 174 -12.00 14.44 -4.42
N ASN A 175 -13.05 13.94 -3.76
CA ASN A 175 -14.10 14.79 -3.21
C ASN A 175 -13.48 15.85 -2.27
N PRO A 176 -13.90 17.14 -2.31
CA PRO A 176 -13.37 18.18 -1.43
C PRO A 176 -13.38 17.84 0.07
N GLU A 177 -14.38 17.06 0.52
CA GLU A 177 -14.46 16.62 1.90
C GLU A 177 -13.43 15.53 2.23
N TYR A 178 -13.10 14.67 1.26
CA TYR A 178 -12.13 13.59 1.38
C TYR A 178 -10.68 14.05 1.10
N ALA A 179 -10.51 15.16 0.37
CA ALA A 179 -9.21 15.68 -0.05
C ALA A 179 -8.17 15.87 1.09
N PRO A 180 -8.53 16.38 2.29
CA PRO A 180 -7.57 16.49 3.40
C PRO A 180 -7.06 15.15 3.92
N LEU A 181 -7.88 14.10 3.85
CA LEU A 181 -7.49 12.75 4.26
C LEU A 181 -6.59 12.12 3.19
N PHE A 182 -6.89 12.39 1.93
CA PHE A 182 -6.15 11.88 0.78
C PHE A 182 -4.79 12.57 0.57
N SER A 183 -4.65 13.85 0.91
CA SER A 183 -3.41 14.62 0.71
C SER A 183 -2.23 14.07 1.51
N VAL A 184 -2.47 13.55 2.72
CA VAL A 184 -1.46 12.89 3.56
C VAL A 184 -0.87 11.67 2.85
N MET A 185 -1.70 10.93 2.13
CA MET A 185 -1.25 9.78 1.36
C MET A 185 -0.54 10.23 0.07
N GLN A 186 -1.03 11.28 -0.58
CA GLN A 186 -0.39 11.84 -1.79
C GLN A 186 1.07 12.21 -1.55
N GLU A 187 1.42 12.83 -0.41
CA GLU A 187 2.82 13.12 -0.06
C GLU A 187 3.68 11.85 -0.09
N LYS A 188 3.22 10.77 0.54
CA LYS A 188 3.94 9.47 0.57
C LYS A 188 4.14 8.91 -0.83
N ILE A 189 3.10 8.97 -1.66
CA ILE A 189 3.08 8.43 -3.02
C ILE A 189 4.05 9.18 -3.93
N TYR A 190 4.08 10.52 -3.84
CA TYR A 190 5.01 11.32 -4.62
C TYR A 190 6.46 11.06 -4.23
N ILE A 191 6.76 10.91 -2.93
CA ILE A 191 8.11 10.53 -2.50
C ILE A 191 8.47 9.13 -3.01
N SER A 192 7.55 8.17 -2.94
CA SER A 192 7.78 6.83 -3.51
C SER A 192 8.04 6.87 -5.02
N LYS A 193 7.30 7.69 -5.78
CA LYS A 193 7.55 7.89 -7.22
C LYS A 193 8.96 8.43 -7.48
N ILE A 194 9.37 9.48 -6.77
CA ILE A 194 10.71 10.06 -6.90
C ILE A 194 11.78 8.99 -6.65
N VAL A 195 11.61 8.19 -5.59
CA VAL A 195 12.57 7.16 -5.20
C VAL A 195 12.66 6.05 -6.24
N VAL A 196 11.51 5.50 -6.68
CA VAL A 196 11.48 4.43 -7.69
C VAL A 196 12.10 4.91 -9.01
N GLU A 197 11.67 6.05 -9.53
CA GLU A 197 12.19 6.60 -10.79
C GLU A 197 13.68 6.95 -10.72
N PHE A 198 14.13 7.45 -9.56
CA PHE A 198 15.54 7.74 -9.35
C PHE A 198 16.39 6.47 -9.38
N LEU A 199 15.96 5.42 -8.67
CA LEU A 199 16.72 4.17 -8.57
C LEU A 199 16.73 3.39 -9.88
N GLN A 200 15.63 3.42 -10.65
CA GLN A 200 15.59 2.85 -12.01
C GLN A 200 16.70 3.41 -12.91
N GLY A 201 16.90 4.73 -12.87
CA GLY A 201 17.92 5.40 -13.69
C GLY A 201 19.33 5.40 -13.09
N ASN A 202 19.48 5.10 -11.80
CA ASN A 202 20.72 5.28 -11.07
C ASN A 202 20.95 4.15 -10.02
N PRO A 203 21.21 2.90 -10.44
CA PRO A 203 21.30 1.74 -9.55
C PRO A 203 22.48 1.81 -8.56
N ASP A 204 23.55 2.51 -8.92
CA ASP A 204 24.76 2.66 -8.10
C ASP A 204 24.75 3.93 -7.21
N SER A 205 23.65 4.69 -7.20
CA SER A 205 23.57 5.93 -6.44
C SER A 205 23.64 5.74 -4.93
N THR A 206 24.14 6.78 -4.26
CA THR A 206 24.24 6.85 -2.81
C THR A 206 22.97 7.45 -2.19
N TYR A 207 22.85 7.34 -0.86
CA TYR A 207 21.77 7.99 -0.11
C TYR A 207 21.76 9.51 -0.34
N GLU A 208 22.94 10.15 -0.32
CA GLU A 208 23.09 11.59 -0.53
C GLU A 208 22.60 12.02 -1.92
N ASP A 209 22.83 11.21 -2.96
CA ASP A 209 22.32 11.49 -4.31
C ASP A 209 20.79 11.45 -4.35
N LEU A 210 20.16 10.51 -3.64
CA LEU A 210 18.71 10.45 -3.51
C LEU A 210 18.17 11.68 -2.77
N ILE A 211 18.80 12.10 -1.67
CA ILE A 211 18.38 13.30 -0.94
C ILE A 211 18.48 14.54 -1.83
N ASN A 212 19.60 14.72 -2.55
CA ASN A 212 19.74 15.79 -3.52
C ASN A 212 18.63 15.75 -4.58
N LYS A 213 18.26 14.57 -5.08
CA LYS A 213 17.15 14.41 -6.02
C LYS A 213 15.81 14.81 -5.40
N ILE A 214 15.53 14.42 -4.16
CA ILE A 214 14.29 14.76 -3.45
C ILE A 214 14.20 16.27 -3.22
N GLU A 215 15.26 16.91 -2.72
CA GLU A 215 15.26 18.34 -2.39
C GLU A 215 15.19 19.24 -3.62
N THR A 216 15.69 18.76 -4.76
CA THR A 216 15.61 19.49 -6.05
C THR A 216 14.31 19.22 -6.80
N THR A 217 13.51 18.25 -6.37
CA THR A 217 12.21 17.98 -6.98
C THR A 217 11.16 18.96 -6.48
N VAL A 218 10.51 19.66 -7.41
CA VAL A 218 9.43 20.60 -7.09
C VAL A 218 8.17 19.80 -6.72
N PRO A 219 7.57 20.01 -5.53
CA PRO A 219 6.33 19.34 -5.18
C PRO A 219 5.19 19.75 -6.12
N PRO A 220 4.29 18.82 -6.47
CA PRO A 220 3.05 19.14 -7.16
C PRO A 220 2.25 20.19 -6.38
N SER A 221 1.65 21.14 -7.11
CA SER A 221 0.87 22.24 -6.53
C SER A 221 -0.27 21.76 -5.62
N VAL A 222 -0.84 20.58 -5.91
CA VAL A 222 -1.92 19.95 -5.15
C VAL A 222 -1.53 19.65 -3.69
N LEU A 223 -0.25 19.39 -3.41
CA LEU A 223 0.23 19.08 -2.05
C LEU A 223 0.34 20.30 -1.15
N ASN A 224 0.32 21.52 -1.71
CA ASN A 224 0.58 22.77 -0.98
C ASN A 224 1.89 22.73 -0.15
N LEU A 225 2.89 21.99 -0.61
CA LEU A 225 4.22 21.88 0.00
C LEU A 225 5.21 22.77 -0.76
N ASN A 226 6.08 23.45 -0.02
CA ASN A 226 7.11 24.31 -0.63
C ASN A 226 8.28 23.52 -1.21
N ARG A 227 8.66 22.41 -0.56
CA ARG A 227 9.76 21.52 -0.97
C ARG A 227 9.62 20.17 -0.27
N PHE A 228 10.18 19.12 -0.87
CA PHE A 228 10.50 17.90 -0.13
C PHE A 228 11.85 18.03 0.58
N THR A 229 12.04 17.25 1.64
CA THR A 229 13.26 17.25 2.46
C THR A 229 13.65 15.83 2.84
N GLU A 230 14.86 15.64 3.37
CA GLU A 230 15.26 14.38 3.99
C GLU A 230 14.25 13.91 5.06
N ASP A 231 13.74 14.82 5.89
CA ASP A 231 12.71 14.50 6.90
C ASP A 231 11.42 13.97 6.26
N SER A 232 11.02 14.50 5.09
CA SER A 232 9.88 13.97 4.33
C SER A 232 10.08 12.51 3.94
N LEU A 233 11.29 12.13 3.50
CA LEU A 233 11.64 10.74 3.19
C LEU A 233 11.63 9.87 4.45
N LEU A 234 12.35 10.29 5.49
CA LEU A 234 12.51 9.49 6.72
C LEU A 234 11.18 9.25 7.43
N ARG A 235 10.29 10.26 7.47
CA ARG A 235 8.94 10.14 8.03
C ARG A 235 8.09 9.10 7.32
N HIS A 236 8.36 8.86 6.04
CA HIS A 236 7.60 7.94 5.19
C HIS A 236 8.40 6.71 4.75
N ALA A 237 9.58 6.48 5.33
CA ALA A 237 10.53 5.47 4.89
C ALA A 237 9.94 4.06 4.86
N GLN A 238 9.13 3.68 5.87
CA GLN A 238 8.47 2.38 5.90
C GLN A 238 7.59 2.17 4.65
N PHE A 239 6.75 3.16 4.33
CA PHE A 239 5.88 3.11 3.16
C PHE A 239 6.67 3.10 1.85
N VAL A 240 7.69 3.95 1.74
CA VAL A 240 8.54 4.07 0.55
C VAL A 240 9.28 2.78 0.27
N VAL A 241 9.91 2.17 1.28
CA VAL A 241 10.62 0.89 1.13
C VAL A 241 9.65 -0.21 0.69
N GLU A 242 8.45 -0.27 1.28
CA GLU A 242 7.42 -1.21 0.84
C GLU A 242 6.96 -0.96 -0.60
N GLN A 243 6.91 0.29 -1.07
CA GLN A 243 6.61 0.57 -2.48
C GLN A 243 7.72 0.10 -3.41
N VAL A 244 9.00 0.26 -3.01
CA VAL A 244 10.15 -0.21 -3.81
C VAL A 244 10.21 -1.73 -3.85
N GLU A 245 10.00 -2.41 -2.72
CA GLU A 245 9.91 -3.89 -2.67
C GLU A 245 8.77 -4.39 -3.56
N SER A 246 7.60 -3.75 -3.47
CA SER A 246 6.43 -4.10 -4.26
C SER A 246 6.56 -3.74 -5.75
N TYR A 247 7.43 -2.80 -6.11
CA TYR A 247 7.78 -2.49 -7.49
C TYR A 247 8.62 -3.63 -8.07
N ASP A 248 9.68 -4.05 -7.37
CA ASP A 248 10.55 -5.15 -7.81
C ASP A 248 9.80 -6.48 -7.95
N GLU A 249 8.86 -6.77 -7.05
CA GLU A 249 8.00 -7.98 -7.13
C GLU A 249 7.09 -8.00 -8.37
N ALA A 250 6.73 -6.83 -8.90
CA ALA A 250 5.87 -6.70 -10.07
C ALA A 250 6.66 -6.62 -11.39
N GLY A 251 7.97 -6.42 -11.32
CA GLY A 251 8.87 -6.34 -12.48
C GLY A 251 9.06 -7.68 -13.18
N ASP A 252 9.48 -7.63 -14.44
CA ASP A 252 9.81 -8.82 -15.21
C ASP A 252 11.12 -9.47 -14.69
N SER A 253 11.26 -10.78 -14.90
CA SER A 253 12.40 -11.56 -14.38
C SER A 253 13.78 -11.14 -14.88
N ASP A 254 13.86 -10.34 -15.95
CA ASP A 254 15.09 -9.80 -16.52
C ASP A 254 15.39 -8.36 -16.07
N GLU A 255 14.51 -7.71 -15.32
CA GLU A 255 14.76 -6.41 -14.71
C GLU A 255 15.68 -6.53 -13.49
N GLN A 256 16.62 -5.58 -13.34
CA GLN A 256 17.47 -5.54 -12.14
C GLN A 256 16.67 -4.97 -10.96
N PRO A 257 16.63 -5.67 -9.81
CA PRO A 257 15.89 -5.20 -8.64
C PRO A 257 16.52 -3.93 -8.05
N ILE A 258 15.73 -2.89 -7.86
CA ILE A 258 16.17 -1.61 -7.30
C ILE A 258 16.19 -1.60 -5.76
N PHE A 259 15.52 -2.56 -5.11
CA PHE A 259 15.47 -2.70 -3.65
C PHE A 259 16.83 -2.98 -3.02
N LEU A 260 17.72 -3.66 -3.76
CA LEU A 260 19.05 -4.05 -3.26
C LEU A 260 20.13 -2.98 -3.47
N THR A 261 19.78 -1.81 -4.00
CA THR A 261 20.72 -0.70 -4.27
C THR A 261 21.41 -0.18 -2.99
N PRO A 262 22.62 0.41 -3.09
CA PRO A 262 23.32 0.98 -1.93
C PRO A 262 22.48 2.00 -1.16
N CYS A 263 21.84 2.92 -1.90
CA CYS A 263 20.93 3.92 -1.36
C CYS A 263 19.79 3.31 -0.51
N MET A 264 19.09 2.29 -1.04
CA MET A 264 18.00 1.64 -0.30
C MET A 264 18.47 0.94 0.97
N ARG A 265 19.64 0.29 0.93
CA ARG A 265 20.21 -0.35 2.13
C ARG A 265 20.50 0.67 3.22
N ASP A 266 20.93 1.88 2.86
CA ASP A 266 21.22 2.92 3.83
C ASP A 266 19.93 3.56 4.36
N LEU A 267 18.93 3.82 3.51
CA LEU A 267 17.59 4.26 3.93
C LEU A 267 16.98 3.29 4.95
N ILE A 268 17.01 1.98 4.67
CA ILE A 268 16.47 0.94 5.56
C ILE A 268 17.15 0.97 6.93
N LYS A 269 18.48 1.13 6.96
CA LYS A 269 19.26 1.18 8.21
C LYS A 269 18.97 2.46 8.99
N LEU A 270 18.95 3.62 8.33
CA LEU A 270 18.78 4.93 8.96
C LEU A 270 17.38 5.07 9.59
N ALA A 271 16.35 4.63 8.87
CA ALA A 271 14.96 4.78 9.31
C ALA A 271 14.44 3.60 10.16
N GLY A 272 15.23 2.53 10.33
CA GLY A 272 14.83 1.36 11.14
C GLY A 272 13.62 0.63 10.56
N VAL A 273 13.54 0.53 9.23
CA VAL A 273 12.39 -0.03 8.51
C VAL A 273 12.27 -1.53 8.75
N THR A 274 11.04 -2.00 8.94
CA THR A 274 10.72 -3.44 8.99
C THR A 274 10.55 -3.99 7.58
N LEU A 275 11.31 -5.03 7.23
CA LEU A 275 11.29 -5.66 5.90
C LEU A 275 10.41 -6.92 5.85
N GLY A 276 9.93 -7.26 4.65
CA GLY A 276 9.24 -8.53 4.39
C GLY A 276 7.91 -8.66 5.11
N LYS A 277 7.15 -7.55 5.20
CA LYS A 277 5.73 -7.55 5.54
C LYS A 277 4.94 -7.54 4.23
N ARG A 278 3.97 -8.43 4.09
CA ARG A 278 3.14 -8.50 2.89
C ARG A 278 2.33 -7.22 2.72
N ARG A 279 2.30 -6.70 1.49
CA ARG A 279 1.02 -6.31 0.87
C ARG A 279 0.48 -7.55 0.16
N ALA A 280 -0.83 -7.76 0.20
CA ALA A 280 -1.42 -8.99 -0.33
C ALA A 280 -0.92 -9.27 -1.76
N GLU A 281 -0.47 -10.50 -2.04
CA GLU A 281 -0.04 -11.07 -3.33
C GLU A 281 -1.17 -11.09 -4.40
N ARG A 282 -2.14 -10.17 -4.33
CA ARG A 282 -3.30 -10.13 -5.20
C ARG A 282 -3.12 -9.25 -6.44
N ARG A 283 -1.91 -8.78 -6.72
CA ARG A 283 -1.63 -8.12 -7.99
C ARG A 283 -1.70 -9.14 -9.11
N ARG A 284 -2.75 -9.04 -9.93
CA ARG A 284 -2.61 -9.39 -11.34
C ARG A 284 -1.59 -8.43 -11.92
N THR A 285 -0.67 -8.96 -12.71
CA THR A 285 0.32 -8.20 -13.46
C THR A 285 -0.39 -7.14 -14.32
N ILE A 286 -0.55 -5.92 -13.80
CA ILE A 286 -0.81 -4.76 -14.62
C ILE A 286 0.51 -4.54 -15.35
N GLY A 287 0.59 -5.10 -16.56
CA GLY A 287 1.78 -5.04 -17.38
C GLY A 287 2.25 -3.60 -17.47
N HIS A 288 3.49 -3.36 -17.06
CA HIS A 288 4.15 -2.10 -17.32
C HIS A 288 4.07 -1.86 -18.84
N SER A 289 3.64 -0.66 -19.25
CA SER A 289 3.69 -0.28 -20.66
C SER A 289 5.11 -0.52 -21.14
N ALA A 290 5.28 -1.42 -22.11
CA ALA A 290 6.58 -1.83 -22.64
C ALA A 290 7.44 -0.60 -22.95
N LYS A 291 8.34 -0.24 -22.04
CA LYS A 291 9.39 0.73 -22.33
C LYS A 291 10.38 0.07 -23.28
N GLU A 292 10.90 0.86 -24.21
CA GLU A 292 12.01 0.46 -25.06
C GLU A 292 13.06 -0.23 -24.20
N LYS A 293 13.37 -1.48 -24.54
CA LYS A 293 14.49 -2.22 -23.95
C LYS A 293 15.67 -1.28 -23.92
N ASP A 294 16.06 -0.85 -22.72
CA ASP A 294 17.26 -0.08 -22.56
C ASP A 294 18.36 -0.90 -23.23
N LYS A 295 19.08 -0.26 -24.14
CA LYS A 295 20.15 -0.93 -24.87
C LYS A 295 21.19 -1.21 -23.80
N GLY A 296 21.14 -2.44 -23.28
CA GLY A 296 22.03 -2.90 -22.23
C GLY A 296 23.47 -2.48 -22.54
N PRO A 297 24.30 -2.26 -21.50
CA PRO A 297 25.60 -1.61 -21.62
C PRO A 297 26.36 -2.14 -22.84
N THR A 298 26.85 -1.22 -23.67
CA THR A 298 27.48 -1.56 -24.95
C THR A 298 28.58 -2.59 -24.69
N LYS A 299 28.50 -3.77 -25.32
CA LYS A 299 29.53 -4.80 -25.19
C LYS A 299 30.90 -4.17 -25.45
N ALA A 300 31.86 -4.43 -24.57
CA ALA A 300 33.21 -3.91 -24.72
C ALA A 300 33.75 -4.29 -26.11
N THR A 301 34.21 -3.31 -26.88
CA THR A 301 34.89 -3.57 -28.16
C THR A 301 36.27 -4.15 -27.85
N THR A 302 36.36 -5.47 -27.80
CA THR A 302 37.62 -6.19 -27.55
C THR A 302 38.27 -6.62 -28.85
N THR A 303 39.60 -6.61 -28.90
CA THR A 303 40.33 -7.34 -29.94
C THR A 303 40.16 -8.85 -29.76
N LYS A 304 40.35 -9.65 -30.82
CA LYS A 304 40.25 -11.12 -30.74
C LYS A 304 41.12 -11.73 -29.64
N LEU A 305 42.32 -11.17 -29.44
CA LEU A 305 43.24 -11.62 -28.40
C LEU A 305 42.67 -11.37 -26.99
N VAL A 306 42.14 -10.18 -26.75
CA VAL A 306 41.56 -9.82 -25.45
C VAL A 306 40.31 -10.66 -25.18
N TYR A 307 39.46 -10.86 -26.18
CA TYR A 307 38.30 -11.74 -26.07
C TYR A 307 38.71 -13.16 -25.67
N GLN A 308 39.67 -13.76 -26.38
CA GLN A 308 40.14 -15.13 -26.13
C GLN A 308 40.79 -15.28 -24.76
N ILE A 309 41.55 -14.28 -24.30
CA ILE A 309 42.14 -14.28 -22.96
C ILE A 309 41.01 -14.32 -21.93
N PHE A 310 40.07 -13.39 -21.96
CA PHE A 310 38.96 -13.36 -21.00
C PHE A 310 38.11 -14.64 -21.08
N ASP A 311 37.74 -15.11 -22.26
CA ASP A 311 36.96 -16.34 -22.43
C ASP A 311 37.67 -17.57 -21.81
N THR A 312 38.99 -17.67 -21.98
CA THR A 312 39.79 -18.77 -21.40
C THR A 312 39.91 -18.64 -19.87
N PHE A 313 40.07 -17.43 -19.34
CA PHE A 313 40.19 -17.20 -17.89
C PHE A 313 38.86 -17.39 -17.14
N PHE A 314 37.73 -17.03 -17.75
CA PHE A 314 36.42 -17.09 -17.11
C PHE A 314 35.66 -18.40 -17.37
N ALA A 315 36.01 -19.18 -18.41
CA ALA A 315 35.39 -20.49 -18.67
C ALA A 315 35.51 -21.45 -17.48
N GLU A 316 36.65 -21.43 -16.77
CA GLU A 316 36.87 -22.29 -15.59
C GLU A 316 36.37 -21.67 -14.27
N GLN A 317 36.04 -20.37 -14.24
CA GLN A 317 35.50 -19.69 -13.06
C GLN A 317 33.99 -19.82 -12.95
N ILE A 318 33.28 -19.84 -14.09
CA ILE A 318 31.82 -20.02 -14.14
C ILE A 318 31.41 -21.38 -13.54
N GLU A 319 32.18 -22.45 -13.76
CA GLU A 319 31.88 -23.78 -13.18
C GLU A 319 32.34 -23.95 -11.71
N LYS A 320 33.26 -23.12 -11.23
CA LYS A 320 33.83 -23.22 -9.87
C LYS A 320 32.96 -22.53 -8.82
N ASP A 321 32.31 -21.43 -9.16
CA ASP A 321 31.36 -20.76 -8.25
C ASP A 321 30.22 -21.70 -7.81
N ASP A 322 29.75 -22.59 -8.68
CA ASP A 322 28.71 -23.59 -8.35
C ASP A 322 29.14 -24.66 -7.32
N LYS A 323 30.45 -24.92 -7.19
CA LYS A 323 31.01 -26.00 -6.34
C LYS A 323 31.68 -25.49 -5.08
N GLU A 324 32.44 -24.39 -5.14
CA GLU A 324 33.22 -23.89 -4.00
C GLU A 324 32.36 -23.09 -2.99
N ASP A 325 31.24 -22.48 -3.42
CA ASP A 325 30.30 -21.78 -2.53
C ASP A 325 29.60 -22.70 -1.52
N LYS A 326 29.66 -24.03 -1.72
CA LYS A 326 29.00 -24.98 -0.83
C LYS A 326 29.75 -25.21 0.48
N GLU A 327 31.07 -25.03 0.52
CA GLU A 327 31.89 -25.59 1.61
C GLU A 327 32.41 -24.62 2.68
N ASN A 328 32.53 -23.29 2.46
CA ASN A 328 33.24 -22.45 3.46
C ASN A 328 32.79 -21.01 3.73
N ALA A 329 31.54 -20.63 3.44
CA ALA A 329 30.98 -19.38 3.98
C ALA A 329 30.26 -19.64 5.31
N PHE A 330 30.46 -18.79 6.33
CA PHE A 330 29.48 -18.65 7.43
C PHE A 330 28.14 -18.26 6.80
N LYS A 331 27.32 -19.26 6.43
CA LYS A 331 26.14 -19.05 5.59
C LYS A 331 25.17 -18.14 6.32
N ARG A 332 24.98 -16.93 5.80
CA ARG A 332 23.91 -16.02 6.22
C ARG A 332 22.60 -16.81 6.09
N ARG A 333 21.93 -17.04 7.21
CA ARG A 333 20.66 -17.76 7.25
C ARG A 333 19.52 -16.77 7.04
N ARG A 334 18.41 -17.26 6.47
CA ARG A 334 17.14 -16.52 6.45
C ARG A 334 16.75 -16.12 7.88
N CYS A 335 16.09 -14.98 8.05
CA CYS A 335 15.80 -14.45 9.38
C CYS A 335 14.78 -15.29 10.15
N GLY A 336 13.91 -16.05 9.47
CA GLY A 336 12.93 -16.95 10.10
C GLY A 336 11.77 -16.26 10.82
N VAL A 337 11.75 -14.93 10.86
CA VAL A 337 10.79 -14.13 11.64
C VAL A 337 9.97 -13.15 10.81
N CYS A 338 10.43 -12.73 9.62
CA CYS A 338 9.61 -11.91 8.72
C CYS A 338 8.52 -12.75 8.06
N GLU A 339 7.47 -12.10 7.57
CA GLU A 339 6.31 -12.80 6.99
C GLU A 339 6.70 -13.62 5.76
N VAL A 340 7.68 -13.13 4.98
CA VAL A 340 8.28 -13.88 3.84
C VAL A 340 8.91 -15.19 4.30
N CYS A 341 9.67 -15.18 5.41
CA CYS A 341 10.29 -16.41 5.93
C CYS A 341 9.30 -17.37 6.57
N GLN A 342 8.11 -16.91 6.96
CA GLN A 342 7.05 -17.73 7.54
C GLN A 342 6.16 -18.38 6.47
N GLN A 343 6.35 -18.06 5.19
CA GLN A 343 5.54 -18.65 4.13
C GLN A 343 5.90 -20.11 3.85
N PRO A 344 4.91 -20.93 3.46
CA PRO A 344 5.18 -22.22 2.88
C PRO A 344 5.92 -22.07 1.54
N GLU A 345 6.72 -23.06 1.18
CA GLU A 345 7.35 -23.11 -0.14
C GLU A 345 6.28 -23.24 -1.23
N CYS A 346 6.42 -22.51 -2.33
CA CYS A 346 5.41 -22.40 -3.39
C CYS A 346 5.20 -23.67 -4.23
N GLY A 347 6.01 -24.71 -3.99
CA GLY A 347 6.14 -25.86 -4.91
C GLY A 347 6.88 -25.46 -6.17
#